data_AF-A0A9P6QYF7-F1
#
_entry.id   AF-A0A9P6QYF7-F1
#
_cell.length_a   1.000
_cell.length_b   1.000
_cell.length_c   1.000
_cell.angle_alpha   90.00
_cell.angle_beta   90.00
_cell.angle_gamma   90.00
#
_symmetry.space_group_name_H-M   'P 1'
#
loop_
_entity.id
_entity.type
_entity.pdbx_description
1 polymer ?
#
loop_
_entity_poly.entity_id
_entity_poly.type
_entity_poly.pdbx_seq_one_letter_code
_entity_poly.pdbx_strand_id
1 'polypeptide(L)'
;MSEQLEAISYFEQGVKLMSEERSKMPIDLTKGSEYLALSSKISSALCSMTDIYLTDCCFEPNAESQCESYLAQAVQVEPVTPEVYQTLASVRLSQQRVDEAKAALSQGLALWLGSDPTEDDGPTPDYETRLALVKLLLETAMYDEAFTVLNGLIEENDQVPDTLYLFGWANYIAAEELWHATESTDEPLLQHTQELLESIAQAIGPEVEREEPEGGDIEYEDDEDEDMN
;
A
#
# COMPACT_ATOMS: atom_id res chain seq x y z
N MET A 1 10.57 23.31 7.59
CA MET A 1 9.47 22.42 7.23
C MET A 1 9.91 21.71 5.96
N SER A 2 9.94 20.38 5.93
CA SER A 2 10.29 19.65 4.70
C SER A 2 9.24 19.90 3.61
N GLU A 3 9.59 19.65 2.35
CA GLU A 3 8.66 19.78 1.22
C GLU A 3 7.42 18.88 1.41
N GLN A 4 7.60 17.71 2.02
CA GLN A 4 6.52 16.77 2.31
C GLN A 4 5.58 17.25 3.41
N LEU A 5 6.11 17.89 4.45
CA LEU A 5 5.26 18.54 5.48
C LEU A 5 4.51 19.75 4.90
N GLU A 6 5.11 20.47 3.95
CA GLU A 6 4.39 21.52 3.21
C GLU A 6 3.27 20.93 2.36
N ALA A 7 3.51 19.82 1.66
CA ALA A 7 2.49 19.10 0.90
C ALA A 7 1.32 18.65 1.79
N ILE A 8 1.59 18.06 2.96
CA ILE A 8 0.57 17.72 3.97
C ILE A 8 -0.25 18.96 4.34
N SER A 9 0.38 20.12 4.56
CA SER A 9 -0.34 21.34 4.92
C SER A 9 -1.34 21.80 3.83
N TYR A 10 -1.05 21.55 2.55
CA TYR A 10 -1.97 21.83 1.45
C TYR A 10 -3.11 20.81 1.39
N PHE A 11 -2.82 19.53 1.63
CA PHE A 11 -3.86 18.50 1.75
C PHE A 11 -4.82 18.79 2.90
N GLU A 12 -4.31 19.17 4.07
CA GLU A 12 -5.14 19.54 5.24
C GLU A 12 -6.07 20.72 4.92
N GLN A 13 -5.56 21.73 4.22
CA GLN A 13 -6.40 22.86 3.76
C GLN A 13 -7.48 22.40 2.79
N GLY A 14 -7.14 21.51 1.84
CA GLY A 14 -8.09 20.93 0.91
C GLY A 14 -9.18 20.12 1.62
N VAL A 15 -8.80 19.22 2.50
CA VAL A 15 -9.71 18.41 3.33
C VAL A 15 -10.65 19.29 4.14
N LYS A 16 -10.12 20.36 4.75
CA LYS A 16 -10.94 21.32 5.49
C LYS A 16 -12.00 21.98 4.61
N LEU A 17 -11.60 22.54 3.45
CA LEU A 17 -12.53 23.21 2.54
C LEU A 17 -13.60 22.25 2.02
N MET A 18 -13.20 21.05 1.59
CA MET A 18 -14.12 20.02 1.13
C MET A 18 -15.07 19.56 2.24
N SER A 19 -14.58 19.40 3.48
CA SER A 19 -15.42 19.03 4.63
C SER A 19 -16.45 20.11 4.96
N GLU A 20 -16.05 21.39 4.92
CA GLU A 20 -16.96 22.53 5.10
C GLU A 20 -18.02 22.59 4.01
N GLU A 21 -17.65 22.33 2.75
CA GLU A 21 -18.58 22.27 1.63
C GLU A 21 -19.57 21.10 1.78
N ARG A 22 -19.07 19.89 2.06
CA ARG A 22 -19.88 18.69 2.27
C ARG A 22 -20.88 18.86 3.40
N SER A 23 -20.50 19.56 4.47
CA SER A 23 -21.38 19.80 5.63
C SER A 23 -22.61 20.67 5.31
N LYS A 24 -22.57 21.44 4.21
CA LYS A 24 -23.68 22.28 3.73
C LYS A 24 -24.62 21.51 2.81
N MET A 25 -24.22 20.34 2.34
CA MET A 25 -25.01 19.48 1.46
C MET A 25 -25.92 18.56 2.28
N PRO A 26 -27.11 18.21 1.78
CA PRO A 26 -27.88 17.11 2.37
C PRO A 26 -27.09 15.80 2.22
N ILE A 27 -27.22 14.91 3.20
CA ILE A 27 -26.65 13.56 3.11
C ILE A 27 -27.39 12.83 1.99
N ASP A 28 -26.68 12.53 0.92
CA ASP A 28 -27.19 11.82 -0.24
C ASP A 28 -26.29 10.62 -0.55
N LEU A 29 -26.78 9.43 -0.20
CA LEU A 29 -26.05 8.17 -0.39
C LEU A 29 -26.38 7.50 -1.73
N THR A 30 -27.00 8.22 -2.67
CA THR A 30 -27.18 7.72 -4.03
C THR A 30 -25.84 7.62 -4.75
N LYS A 31 -25.60 6.50 -5.44
CA LYS A 31 -24.37 6.28 -6.21
C LYS A 31 -24.18 7.43 -7.20
N GLY A 32 -22.99 8.04 -7.19
CA GLY A 32 -22.63 9.18 -8.04
C GLY A 32 -23.13 10.54 -7.54
N SER A 33 -23.70 10.64 -6.34
CA SER A 33 -24.07 11.93 -5.75
C SER A 33 -22.83 12.81 -5.52
N GLU A 34 -22.99 14.14 -5.58
CA GLU A 34 -21.92 15.07 -5.23
C GLU A 34 -21.45 14.88 -3.78
N TYR A 35 -22.35 14.48 -2.87
CA TYR A 35 -22.02 14.19 -1.48
C TYR A 35 -21.03 13.03 -1.36
N LEU A 36 -21.29 11.91 -2.07
CA LEU A 36 -20.37 10.76 -2.07
C LEU A 36 -19.07 11.09 -2.81
N ALA A 37 -19.14 11.75 -3.96
CA ALA A 37 -17.93 12.16 -4.70
C ALA A 37 -17.00 13.04 -3.86
N LEU A 38 -17.56 13.92 -3.03
CA LEU A 38 -16.80 14.75 -2.11
C LEU A 38 -16.27 13.96 -0.91
N SER A 39 -17.03 12.97 -0.41
CA SER A 39 -16.54 12.03 0.60
C SER A 39 -15.33 11.23 0.10
N SER A 40 -15.38 10.67 -1.11
CA SER A 40 -14.27 9.90 -1.68
C SER A 40 -13.01 10.75 -1.89
N LYS A 41 -13.16 12.02 -2.28
CA LYS A 41 -12.01 12.94 -2.37
C LYS A 41 -11.38 13.24 -1.00
N ILE A 42 -12.21 13.38 0.04
CA ILE A 42 -11.73 13.64 1.40
C ILE A 42 -11.03 12.38 1.95
N SER A 43 -11.63 11.19 1.82
CA SER A 43 -11.02 9.93 2.28
C SER A 43 -9.70 9.66 1.56
N SER A 44 -9.65 9.80 0.24
CA SER A 44 -8.42 9.58 -0.54
C SER A 44 -7.32 10.59 -0.18
N ALA A 45 -7.66 11.86 0.06
CA ALA A 45 -6.69 12.85 0.56
C ALA A 45 -6.15 12.51 1.95
N LEU A 46 -6.99 11.97 2.84
CA LEU A 46 -6.58 11.50 4.16
C LEU A 46 -5.65 10.27 4.05
N CYS A 47 -5.99 9.30 3.20
CA CYS A 47 -5.13 8.15 2.88
C CYS A 47 -3.77 8.58 2.32
N SER A 48 -3.77 9.55 1.39
CA SER A 48 -2.54 10.10 0.81
C SER A 48 -1.63 10.74 1.87
N MET A 49 -2.20 11.51 2.82
CA MET A 49 -1.40 12.05 3.92
C MET A 49 -0.89 10.97 4.87
N THR A 50 -1.67 9.91 5.10
CA THR A 50 -1.20 8.73 5.85
C THR A 50 -0.01 8.08 5.14
N ASP A 51 -0.07 7.88 3.83
CA ASP A 51 1.03 7.27 3.07
C ASP A 51 2.30 8.12 3.13
N ILE A 52 2.20 9.45 3.04
CA ILE A 52 3.36 10.35 3.22
C ILE A 52 4.01 10.15 4.59
N TYR A 53 3.22 9.96 5.66
CA TYR A 53 3.74 9.65 6.99
C TYR A 53 4.28 8.23 7.14
N LEU A 54 3.84 7.28 6.31
CA LEU A 54 4.40 5.93 6.26
C LEU A 54 5.71 5.85 5.47
N THR A 55 5.98 6.81 4.59
CA THR A 55 7.18 6.84 3.74
C THR A 55 8.12 7.99 4.09
N ASP A 56 7.84 9.20 3.60
CA ASP A 56 8.78 10.32 3.58
C ASP A 56 8.89 11.03 4.94
N CYS A 57 7.79 11.04 5.71
CA CYS A 57 7.71 11.65 7.03
C CYS A 57 7.73 10.62 8.17
N CYS A 58 8.16 9.38 7.91
CA CYS A 58 8.13 8.29 8.91
C CYS A 58 9.02 8.52 10.14
N PHE A 59 10.04 9.38 10.03
CA PHE A 59 10.91 9.76 11.15
C PHE A 59 10.35 10.91 12.00
N GLU A 60 9.23 11.52 11.60
CA GLU A 60 8.61 12.56 12.40
C GLU A 60 8.06 11.95 13.71
N PRO A 61 8.29 12.59 14.87
CA PRO A 61 7.92 12.02 16.17
C PRO A 61 6.40 11.85 16.36
N ASN A 62 5.60 12.51 15.52
CA ASN A 62 4.14 12.41 15.51
C ASN A 62 3.59 11.55 14.36
N ALA A 63 4.42 10.92 13.53
CA ALA A 63 3.99 10.20 12.32
C ALA A 63 2.88 9.18 12.61
N GLU A 64 3.11 8.27 13.56
CA GLU A 64 2.11 7.26 13.94
C GLU A 64 0.78 7.88 14.41
N SER A 65 0.85 8.92 15.25
CA SER A 65 -0.35 9.59 15.76
C SER A 65 -1.13 10.31 14.65
N GLN A 66 -0.44 10.82 13.63
CA GLN A 66 -1.07 11.44 12.47
C GLN A 66 -1.73 10.39 11.58
N CYS A 67 -1.06 9.25 11.33
CA CYS A 67 -1.63 8.13 10.60
C CYS A 67 -2.96 7.67 11.22
N GLU A 68 -3.01 7.44 12.54
CA GLU A 68 -4.23 7.05 13.25
C GLU A 68 -5.32 8.14 13.17
N SER A 69 -4.93 9.42 13.29
CA SER A 69 -5.86 10.55 13.20
C SER A 69 -6.51 10.65 11.82
N TYR A 70 -5.72 10.56 10.75
CA TYR A 70 -6.23 10.65 9.39
C TYR A 70 -7.08 9.44 9.01
N LEU A 71 -6.67 8.22 9.39
CA LEU A 71 -7.47 7.02 9.17
C LEU A 71 -8.80 7.06 9.92
N ALA A 72 -8.82 7.51 11.18
CA ALA A 72 -10.05 7.66 11.94
C ALA A 72 -11.02 8.64 11.26
N GLN A 73 -10.50 9.71 10.66
CA GLN A 73 -11.29 10.66 9.87
C GLN A 73 -11.78 10.03 8.56
N ALA A 74 -10.92 9.30 7.85
CA ALA A 74 -11.26 8.66 6.57
C ALA A 74 -12.41 7.66 6.74
N VAL A 75 -12.34 6.81 7.78
CA VAL A 75 -13.41 5.85 8.12
C VAL A 75 -14.71 6.55 8.50
N GLN A 76 -14.67 7.72 9.16
CA GLN A 76 -15.89 8.48 9.47
C GLN A 76 -16.51 9.13 8.24
N VAL A 77 -15.67 9.56 7.31
CA VAL A 77 -16.07 10.19 6.05
C VAL A 77 -16.68 9.18 5.09
N GLU A 78 -16.03 8.03 4.96
CA GLU A 78 -16.39 7.00 4.01
C GLU A 78 -16.08 5.61 4.61
N PRO A 79 -17.04 5.00 5.33
CA PRO A 79 -16.79 3.76 6.06
C PRO A 79 -16.60 2.52 5.16
N VAL A 80 -16.84 2.62 3.86
CA VAL A 80 -17.00 1.47 2.95
C VAL A 80 -16.19 1.71 1.67
N THR A 81 -14.87 1.82 1.79
CA THR A 81 -13.97 2.06 0.65
C THR A 81 -12.76 1.13 0.71
N PRO A 82 -12.42 0.42 -0.39
CA PRO A 82 -11.25 -0.47 -0.43
C PRO A 82 -9.94 0.24 -0.08
N GLU A 83 -9.72 1.45 -0.59
CA GLU A 83 -8.53 2.28 -0.35
C GLU A 83 -8.29 2.50 1.16
N VAL A 84 -9.32 2.90 1.90
CA VAL A 84 -9.22 3.15 3.36
C VAL A 84 -8.80 1.88 4.12
N TYR A 85 -9.37 0.73 3.74
CA TYR A 85 -9.00 -0.54 4.35
C TYR A 85 -7.58 -0.99 4.01
N GLN A 86 -7.13 -0.71 2.78
CA GLN A 86 -5.77 -1.00 2.35
C GLN A 86 -4.74 -0.14 3.09
N THR A 87 -4.96 1.18 3.19
CA THR A 87 -4.10 2.08 3.98
C THR A 87 -4.13 1.72 5.47
N LEU A 88 -5.29 1.34 6.02
CA LEU A 88 -5.40 0.84 7.40
C LEU A 88 -4.52 -0.40 7.60
N ALA A 89 -4.51 -1.34 6.66
CA ALA A 89 -3.66 -2.51 6.73
C ALA A 89 -2.16 -2.13 6.73
N SER A 90 -1.75 -1.19 5.88
CA SER A 90 -0.38 -0.67 5.85
C SER A 90 0.04 -0.08 7.21
N VAL A 91 -0.81 0.75 7.83
CA VAL A 91 -0.53 1.29 9.18
C VAL A 91 -0.42 0.19 10.22
N ARG A 92 -1.32 -0.80 10.19
CA ARG A 92 -1.28 -1.93 11.14
C ARG A 92 -0.01 -2.77 10.96
N LEU A 93 0.49 -2.94 9.74
CA LEU A 93 1.77 -3.61 9.48
C LEU A 93 2.95 -2.81 10.04
N SER A 94 3.01 -1.49 9.82
CA SER A 94 4.06 -0.64 10.40
C SER A 94 4.06 -0.65 11.94
N GLN A 95 2.91 -0.92 12.56
CA GLN A 95 2.75 -1.10 14.01
C GLN A 95 2.99 -2.54 14.49
N GLN A 96 3.39 -3.46 13.62
CA GLN A 96 3.56 -4.89 13.91
C GLN A 96 2.25 -5.58 14.40
N ARG A 97 1.09 -5.09 13.97
CA ARG A 97 -0.25 -5.61 14.31
C ARG A 97 -0.83 -6.43 13.16
N VAL A 98 -0.16 -7.54 12.82
CA VAL A 98 -0.45 -8.37 11.63
C VAL A 98 -1.89 -8.88 11.59
N ASP A 99 -2.45 -9.35 12.72
CA ASP A 99 -3.82 -9.87 12.74
C ASP A 99 -4.88 -8.79 12.43
N GLU A 100 -4.61 -7.55 12.82
CA GLU A 100 -5.48 -6.42 12.53
C GLU A 100 -5.34 -5.96 11.07
N ALA A 101 -4.13 -6.05 10.51
CA ALA A 101 -3.91 -5.85 9.08
C ALA A 101 -4.72 -6.85 8.25
N LYS A 102 -4.66 -8.15 8.60
CA LYS A 102 -5.46 -9.21 7.95
C LYS A 102 -6.96 -8.92 8.00
N ALA A 103 -7.45 -8.48 9.17
CA ALA A 103 -8.86 -8.14 9.34
C ALA A 103 -9.27 -6.95 8.46
N ALA A 104 -8.41 -5.93 8.32
CA ALA A 104 -8.64 -4.79 7.44
C ALA A 104 -8.63 -5.21 5.96
N LEU A 105 -7.63 -5.98 5.52
CA LEU A 105 -7.54 -6.51 4.14
C LEU A 105 -8.76 -7.34 3.77
N SER A 106 -9.21 -8.22 4.67
CA SER A 106 -10.42 -9.03 4.47
C SER A 106 -11.67 -8.17 4.28
N GLN A 107 -11.81 -7.10 5.06
CA GLN A 107 -12.93 -6.16 4.93
C GLN A 107 -12.87 -5.41 3.60
N GLY A 108 -11.69 -4.90 3.21
CA GLY A 108 -11.49 -4.20 1.95
C GLY A 108 -11.78 -5.08 0.72
N LEU A 109 -11.29 -6.32 0.70
CA LEU A 109 -11.56 -7.29 -0.35
C LEU A 109 -13.05 -7.58 -0.50
N ALA A 110 -13.78 -7.76 0.60
CA ALA A 110 -15.21 -8.09 0.58
C ALA A 110 -16.08 -7.02 -0.10
N LEU A 111 -15.57 -5.79 -0.29
CA LEU A 111 -16.29 -4.70 -0.95
C LEU A 111 -16.36 -4.85 -2.46
N TRP A 112 -15.39 -5.54 -3.07
CA TRP A 112 -15.24 -5.55 -4.53
C TRP A 112 -14.91 -6.92 -5.12
N LEU A 113 -14.40 -7.86 -4.31
CA LEU A 113 -14.06 -9.20 -4.78
C LEU A 113 -15.31 -9.90 -5.33
N GLY A 114 -15.25 -10.35 -6.59
CA GLY A 114 -16.37 -10.95 -7.32
C GLY A 114 -17.25 -9.96 -8.09
N SER A 115 -16.95 -8.65 -8.03
CA SER A 115 -17.52 -7.65 -8.95
C SER A 115 -16.87 -7.75 -10.33
N ASP A 116 -17.57 -7.28 -11.37
CA ASP A 116 -17.01 -7.22 -12.72
C ASP A 116 -16.02 -6.03 -12.80
N PRO A 117 -14.72 -6.28 -13.05
CA PRO A 117 -13.71 -5.22 -13.16
C PRO A 117 -13.90 -4.30 -14.38
N THR A 118 -14.75 -4.68 -15.34
CA THR A 118 -15.03 -3.87 -16.55
C THR A 118 -16.16 -2.86 -16.36
N GLU A 119 -16.84 -2.88 -15.21
CA GLU A 119 -17.83 -1.86 -14.87
C GLU A 119 -17.14 -0.53 -14.53
N ASP A 120 -17.36 0.49 -15.37
CA ASP A 120 -16.72 1.82 -15.29
C ASP A 120 -16.94 2.52 -13.93
N ASP A 121 -18.10 2.28 -13.30
CA ASP A 121 -18.44 2.77 -11.95
C ASP A 121 -18.42 1.64 -10.90
N GLY A 122 -17.74 0.51 -11.17
CA GLY A 122 -17.67 -0.64 -10.28
C GLY A 122 -16.91 -0.33 -8.98
N PRO A 123 -17.09 -1.13 -7.91
CA PRO A 123 -16.32 -0.98 -6.68
C PRO A 123 -14.87 -1.48 -6.80
N THR A 124 -14.52 -2.08 -7.95
CA THR A 124 -13.21 -2.65 -8.22
C THR A 124 -12.14 -1.56 -8.29
N PRO A 125 -11.09 -1.61 -7.45
CA PRO A 125 -9.98 -0.67 -7.53
C PRO A 125 -9.24 -0.78 -8.87
N ASP A 126 -8.53 0.28 -9.25
CA ASP A 126 -7.68 0.26 -10.44
C ASP A 126 -6.56 -0.80 -10.36
N TYR A 127 -5.92 -1.04 -11.50
CA TYR A 127 -4.89 -2.06 -11.64
C TYR A 127 -3.72 -1.89 -10.64
N GLU A 128 -3.20 -0.68 -10.50
CA GLU A 128 -2.05 -0.39 -9.64
C GLU A 128 -2.40 -0.56 -8.16
N THR A 129 -3.60 -0.13 -7.77
CA THR A 129 -4.12 -0.31 -6.41
C THR A 129 -4.25 -1.79 -6.07
N ARG A 130 -4.80 -2.61 -6.99
CA ARG A 130 -4.87 -4.07 -6.84
C ARG A 130 -3.49 -4.72 -6.80
N LEU A 131 -2.53 -4.24 -7.58
CA LEU A 131 -1.15 -4.73 -7.56
C LEU A 131 -0.46 -4.43 -6.23
N ALA A 132 -0.68 -3.24 -5.66
CA ALA A 132 -0.21 -2.88 -4.33
C ALA A 132 -0.86 -3.76 -3.24
N LEU A 133 -2.16 -4.06 -3.36
CA LEU A 133 -2.87 -4.95 -2.45
C LEU A 133 -2.24 -6.35 -2.39
N VAL A 134 -1.84 -6.90 -3.55
CA VAL A 134 -1.18 -8.22 -3.60
C VAL A 134 0.06 -8.26 -2.70
N LYS A 135 0.86 -7.19 -2.68
CA LYS A 135 2.07 -7.11 -1.83
C LYS A 135 1.69 -7.23 -0.35
N LEU A 136 0.64 -6.53 0.10
CA LEU A 136 0.13 -6.60 1.48
C LEU A 136 -0.44 -7.98 1.81
N LEU A 137 -1.15 -8.63 0.87
CA LEU A 137 -1.67 -9.97 1.06
C LEU A 137 -0.54 -11.00 1.20
N LEU A 138 0.52 -10.89 0.40
CA LEU A 138 1.69 -11.77 0.51
C LEU A 138 2.46 -11.52 1.81
N GLU A 139 2.68 -10.26 2.21
CA GLU A 139 3.33 -9.90 3.48
C GLU A 139 2.56 -10.43 4.70
N THR A 140 1.23 -10.51 4.60
CA THR A 140 0.38 -11.07 5.65
C THR A 140 0.11 -12.57 5.50
N ALA A 141 0.68 -13.26 4.52
CA ALA A 141 0.41 -14.69 4.28
C ALA A 141 -1.08 -15.01 3.98
N MET A 142 -1.78 -14.09 3.31
CA MET A 142 -3.14 -14.29 2.76
C MET A 142 -3.04 -14.76 1.30
N TYR A 143 -2.50 -15.96 1.10
CA TYR A 143 -2.08 -16.45 -0.22
C TYR A 143 -3.25 -16.73 -1.17
N ASP A 144 -4.34 -17.33 -0.69
CA ASP A 144 -5.50 -17.65 -1.52
C ASP A 144 -6.12 -16.38 -2.11
N GLU A 145 -6.24 -15.34 -1.28
CA GLU A 145 -6.69 -14.02 -1.70
C GLU A 145 -5.69 -13.37 -2.67
N ALA A 146 -4.38 -13.44 -2.39
CA ALA A 146 -3.34 -12.92 -3.27
C ALA A 146 -3.41 -13.55 -4.67
N PHE A 147 -3.55 -14.88 -4.76
CA PHE A 147 -3.72 -15.58 -6.03
C PHE A 147 -5.00 -15.18 -6.75
N THR A 148 -6.10 -15.00 -6.01
CA THR A 148 -7.36 -14.56 -6.60
C THR A 148 -7.22 -13.21 -7.29
N VAL A 149 -6.59 -12.23 -6.61
CA VAL A 149 -6.34 -10.89 -7.18
C VAL A 149 -5.35 -10.95 -8.34
N LEU A 150 -4.25 -11.70 -8.19
CA LEU A 150 -3.23 -11.84 -9.24
C LEU A 150 -3.77 -12.47 -10.52
N ASN A 151 -4.61 -13.50 -10.42
CA ASN A 151 -5.23 -14.12 -11.61
C ASN A 151 -6.05 -13.09 -12.39
N GLY A 152 -6.83 -12.25 -11.70
CA GLY A 152 -7.57 -11.17 -12.33
C GLY A 152 -6.66 -10.13 -13.02
N LEU A 153 -5.54 -9.78 -12.39
CA LEU A 153 -4.55 -8.86 -12.97
C LEU A 153 -3.90 -9.45 -14.24
N ILE A 154 -3.53 -10.74 -14.22
CA ILE A 154 -2.95 -11.42 -15.39
C ILE A 154 -3.96 -11.52 -16.53
N GLU A 155 -5.22 -11.83 -16.24
CA GLU A 155 -6.29 -11.86 -17.25
C GLU A 155 -6.52 -10.48 -17.89
N GLU A 156 -6.37 -9.42 -17.10
CA GLU A 156 -6.51 -8.04 -17.56
C GLU A 156 -5.29 -7.56 -18.37
N ASN A 157 -4.07 -7.85 -17.92
CA ASN A 157 -2.84 -7.48 -18.62
C ASN A 157 -1.64 -8.36 -18.22
N ASP A 158 -1.28 -9.32 -19.07
CA ASP A 158 -0.16 -10.24 -18.86
C ASP A 158 1.22 -9.68 -19.25
N GLN A 159 1.30 -8.40 -19.63
CA GLN A 159 2.55 -7.75 -20.05
C GLN A 159 3.18 -6.89 -18.95
N VAL A 160 2.57 -6.79 -17.76
CA VAL A 160 3.13 -6.01 -16.64
C VAL A 160 4.18 -6.85 -15.90
N PRO A 161 5.47 -6.48 -15.94
CA PRO A 161 6.54 -7.28 -15.33
C PRO A 161 6.35 -7.51 -13.83
N ASP A 162 5.92 -6.49 -13.10
CA ASP A 162 5.67 -6.57 -11.66
C ASP A 162 4.59 -7.60 -11.31
N THR A 163 3.54 -7.70 -12.13
CA THR A 163 2.47 -8.70 -11.95
C THR A 163 2.99 -10.11 -12.18
N LEU A 164 3.75 -10.32 -13.26
CA LEU A 164 4.37 -11.62 -13.55
C LEU A 164 5.36 -12.04 -12.45
N TYR A 165 6.16 -11.09 -11.95
CA TYR A 165 7.08 -11.31 -10.85
C TYR A 165 6.33 -11.71 -9.57
N LEU A 166 5.32 -10.94 -9.15
CA LEU A 166 4.55 -11.25 -7.95
C LEU A 166 3.79 -12.58 -8.07
N PHE A 167 3.34 -12.94 -9.28
CA PHE A 167 2.74 -14.26 -9.52
C PHE A 167 3.73 -15.40 -9.36
N GLY A 168 4.94 -15.25 -9.92
CA GLY A 168 6.02 -16.21 -9.72
C GLY A 168 6.42 -16.33 -8.26
N TRP A 169 6.55 -15.20 -7.56
CA TRP A 169 6.88 -15.14 -6.14
C TRP A 169 5.81 -15.80 -5.25
N ALA A 170 4.53 -15.54 -5.51
CA ALA A 170 3.43 -16.19 -4.80
C ALA A 170 3.45 -17.73 -4.98
N ASN A 171 3.70 -18.21 -6.21
CA ASN A 171 3.85 -19.65 -6.49
C ASN A 171 5.05 -20.26 -5.77
N TYR A 172 6.18 -19.52 -5.71
CA TYR A 172 7.36 -19.96 -4.98
C TYR A 172 7.06 -20.17 -3.49
N ILE A 173 6.46 -19.16 -2.83
CA ILE A 173 6.10 -19.24 -1.40
C ILE A 173 5.15 -20.42 -1.16
N ALA A 174 4.09 -20.55 -1.97
CA ALA A 174 3.12 -21.63 -1.81
C ALA A 174 3.75 -23.02 -1.98
N ALA A 175 4.71 -23.17 -2.91
CA ALA A 175 5.43 -24.42 -3.10
C ALA A 175 6.34 -24.74 -1.90
N GLU A 176 7.03 -23.73 -1.34
CA GLU A 176 7.87 -23.88 -0.15
C GLU A 176 7.04 -24.30 1.07
N GLU A 177 5.88 -23.68 1.29
CA GLU A 177 4.97 -24.07 2.38
C GLU A 177 4.43 -25.50 2.22
N LEU A 178 3.99 -25.87 1.01
CA LEU A 178 3.53 -27.22 0.71
C LEU A 178 4.63 -28.25 0.92
N TRP A 179 5.87 -27.94 0.53
CA TRP A 179 7.02 -28.80 0.74
C TRP A 179 7.23 -29.10 2.23
N HIS A 180 7.25 -28.06 3.07
CA HIS A 180 7.39 -28.21 4.51
C HIS A 180 6.20 -28.92 5.16
N ALA A 181 4.98 -28.63 4.72
CA ALA A 181 3.75 -29.23 5.28
C ALA A 181 3.60 -30.71 4.93
N THR A 182 4.11 -31.15 3.78
CA THR A 182 3.98 -32.53 3.30
C THR A 182 5.13 -33.44 3.73
N GLU A 183 6.18 -32.90 4.37
CA GLU A 183 7.46 -33.59 4.57
C GLU A 183 7.94 -34.28 3.28
N SER A 184 7.69 -33.64 2.13
CA SER A 184 7.99 -34.21 0.83
C SER A 184 9.48 -34.55 0.75
N THR A 185 9.80 -35.78 0.37
CA THR A 185 11.18 -36.26 0.20
C THR A 185 11.63 -36.21 -1.26
N ASP A 186 10.87 -35.57 -2.16
CA ASP A 186 11.18 -35.49 -3.58
C ASP A 186 12.24 -34.42 -3.86
N GLU A 187 13.41 -34.58 -3.23
CA GLU A 187 14.56 -33.67 -3.27
C GLU A 187 14.89 -33.19 -4.70
N PRO A 188 14.79 -34.05 -5.75
CA PRO A 188 14.99 -33.61 -7.13
C PRO A 188 14.06 -32.49 -7.60
N LEU A 189 12.80 -32.45 -7.15
CA LEU A 189 11.86 -31.41 -7.55
C LEU A 189 12.24 -30.05 -6.93
N LEU A 190 12.54 -30.04 -5.63
CA LEU A 190 12.99 -28.82 -4.94
C LEU A 190 14.30 -28.30 -5.55
N GLN A 191 15.26 -29.21 -5.78
CA GLN A 191 16.53 -28.86 -6.39
C GLN A 191 16.33 -28.25 -7.78
N HIS A 192 15.42 -28.80 -8.58
CA HIS A 192 15.11 -28.23 -9.89
C HIS A 192 14.48 -26.84 -9.81
N THR A 193 13.56 -26.60 -8.86
CA THR A 193 12.99 -25.27 -8.63
C THR A 193 14.06 -24.27 -8.20
N GLN A 194 14.98 -24.67 -7.33
CA GLN A 194 16.12 -23.83 -6.91
C GLN A 194 17.05 -23.51 -8.09
N GLU A 195 17.40 -24.50 -8.92
CA GLU A 195 18.20 -24.29 -10.14
C GLU A 195 17.55 -23.30 -11.11
N LEU A 196 16.22 -23.35 -11.27
CA LEU A 196 15.48 -22.39 -12.10
C LEU A 196 15.53 -20.98 -11.52
N LEU A 197 15.38 -20.82 -10.20
CA LEU A 197 15.49 -19.52 -9.54
C LEU A 197 16.90 -18.94 -9.67
N GLU A 198 17.95 -19.77 -9.52
CA GLU A 198 19.34 -19.35 -9.74
C GLU A 198 19.57 -18.91 -11.19
N SER A 199 19.02 -19.65 -12.17
CA SER A 199 19.10 -19.25 -13.58
C SER A 199 18.39 -17.92 -13.85
N ILE A 200 17.26 -17.67 -13.19
CA ILE A 200 16.54 -16.40 -13.27
C ILE A 200 17.37 -15.28 -12.65
N ALA A 201 17.89 -15.47 -11.44
CA ALA A 201 18.76 -14.50 -10.77
C ALA A 201 20.00 -14.17 -11.61
N GLN A 202 20.62 -15.15 -12.26
CA GLN A 202 21.77 -14.93 -13.14
C GLN A 202 21.41 -14.13 -14.41
N ALA A 203 20.20 -14.31 -14.95
CA ALA A 203 19.73 -13.58 -16.12
C ALA A 203 19.35 -12.13 -15.81
N ILE A 204 18.80 -11.87 -14.62
CA ILE A 204 18.36 -10.53 -14.19
C ILE A 204 19.53 -9.73 -13.59
N GLY A 205 20.58 -10.41 -13.11
CA GLY A 205 21.72 -9.81 -12.40
C GLY A 205 21.55 -9.90 -10.88
N PRO A 206 22.62 -9.60 -10.11
CA PRO A 206 22.55 -9.65 -8.65
C PRO A 206 21.50 -8.65 -8.13
N GLU A 207 20.88 -9.00 -7.00
CA GLU A 207 20.07 -8.08 -6.21
C GLU A 207 20.93 -6.84 -5.92
N VAL A 208 20.49 -5.68 -6.40
CA VAL A 208 21.19 -4.43 -6.10
C VAL A 208 20.97 -4.19 -4.61
N GLU A 209 21.97 -4.47 -3.79
CA GLU A 209 22.02 -3.96 -2.42
C GLU A 209 21.79 -2.46 -2.52
N ARG A 210 20.64 -1.98 -2.05
CA ARG A 210 20.46 -0.55 -1.82
C ARG A 210 21.48 -0.20 -0.75
N GLU A 211 22.54 0.51 -1.12
CA GLU A 211 23.40 1.17 -0.15
C GLU A 211 22.49 2.03 0.72
N GLU A 212 22.36 1.67 2.01
CA GLU A 212 21.86 2.63 3.00
C GLU A 212 22.72 3.89 2.83
N PRO A 213 22.14 5.09 2.66
CA PRO A 213 22.96 6.28 2.57
C PRO A 213 23.80 6.34 3.84
N GLU A 214 25.12 6.15 3.71
CA GLU A 214 26.05 6.34 4.80
C GLU A 214 25.76 7.74 5.34
N GLY A 215 25.31 7.80 6.60
CA GLY A 215 25.14 9.05 7.33
C GLY A 215 26.50 9.72 7.42
N GLY A 216 26.85 10.49 6.39
CA GLY A 216 28.00 11.36 6.40
C GLY A 216 27.73 12.45 7.43
N ASP A 217 28.50 12.44 8.51
CA ASP A 217 28.56 13.55 9.44
C ASP A 217 28.86 14.83 8.62
N ILE A 218 27.84 15.67 8.46
CA ILE A 218 28.03 17.01 7.91
C ILE A 218 28.75 17.79 9.01
N GLU A 219 30.08 17.84 8.95
CA GLU A 219 30.85 18.82 9.71
C GLU A 219 30.47 20.21 9.18
N TYR A 220 29.64 20.92 9.94
CA TYR A 220 29.39 22.33 9.74
C TYR A 220 30.70 23.06 10.07
N GLU A 221 31.39 23.58 9.06
CA GLU A 221 32.42 24.59 9.28
C GLU A 221 31.72 25.82 9.89
N ASP A 222 31.93 26.02 11.19
CA ASP A 222 31.64 27.29 11.87
C ASP A 222 32.50 28.37 11.21
N ASP A 223 31.92 29.08 10.23
CA ASP A 223 32.48 30.35 9.75
C ASP A 223 32.40 31.35 10.91
N GLU A 224 33.49 31.41 11.67
CA GLU A 224 33.75 32.43 12.68
C GLU A 224 33.59 33.83 12.09
N ASP A 225 32.90 34.68 12.85
CA ASP A 225 32.74 36.11 12.66
C ASP A 225 34.03 36.81 12.19
N GLU A 226 34.00 37.41 10.99
CA GLU A 226 34.87 38.54 10.67
C GLU A 226 34.03 39.79 10.37
N ASP A 227 33.97 40.64 11.40
CA ASP A 227 33.80 42.09 11.39
C ASP A 227 33.80 42.75 10.01
N MET A 228 32.74 43.50 9.70
CA MET A 228 32.91 44.80 9.04
C MET A 228 31.96 45.87 9.60
N ASN A 229 32.60 46.83 10.27
CA ASN A 229 32.14 48.17 10.64
C ASN A 229 31.31 48.89 9.56
#